data_AF-A0A5W2M3Q3-F1
#
_entry.id   AF-A0A5W2M3Q3-F1
#
_cell.length_a   1.000
_cell.length_b   1.000
_cell.length_c   1.000
_cell.angle_alpha   90.00
_cell.angle_beta   90.00
_cell.angle_gamma   90.00
#
_symmetry.space_group_name_H-M   'P 1'
#
loop_
_entity.id
_entity.type
_entity.pdbx_description
1 polymer ?
#
loop_
_entity_poly.entity_id
_entity_poly.type
_entity_poly.pdbx_seq_one_letter_code
_entity_poly.pdbx_strand_id
1 'polypeptide(L)'
;VQLPKRGTKLAVSMGWKGEALIYKGLYIVDEISHEGPPDRLDITASSADFRAEFNVKREVSWHDVTVERVVSAIAHRYGLKAQISEMLMDI
;
A
#
# COMPACT_ATOMS: atom_id res chain seq x y z
N VAL A 1 4.63 -25.26 9.18
CA VAL A 1 4.55 -24.22 8.14
C VAL A 1 5.17 -22.96 8.68
N GLN A 2 6.10 -22.32 7.98
CA GLN A 2 6.73 -21.08 8.44
C GLN A 2 5.86 -19.90 8.00
N LEU A 3 5.36 -19.11 8.95
CA LEU A 3 4.62 -17.89 8.64
C LEU A 3 5.57 -16.87 8.01
N PRO A 4 5.12 -16.09 7.01
CA PRO A 4 5.94 -14.99 6.49
C PRO A 4 6.29 -14.04 7.64
N LYS A 5 7.41 -13.33 7.54
CA LYS A 5 7.70 -12.29 8.54
C LYS A 5 6.93 -11.03 8.20
N ARG A 6 6.54 -10.26 9.21
CA ARG A 6 6.06 -8.88 8.99
C ARG A 6 7.09 -8.12 8.16
N GLY A 7 6.66 -7.47 7.08
CA GLY A 7 7.52 -6.81 6.11
C GLY A 7 7.94 -7.61 4.89
N THR A 8 7.52 -8.88 4.81
CA THR A 8 7.76 -9.69 3.61
C THR A 8 7.01 -9.09 2.43
N LYS A 9 7.64 -9.07 1.26
CA LYS A 9 7.02 -8.62 0.01
C LYS A 9 6.24 -9.77 -0.63
N LEU A 10 4.99 -9.54 -1.00
CA LEU A 10 4.09 -10.48 -1.66
C LEU A 10 3.73 -9.96 -3.05
N ALA A 11 4.02 -10.74 -4.09
CA ALA A 11 3.54 -10.47 -5.44
C ALA A 11 2.18 -11.15 -5.62
N VAL A 12 1.15 -10.37 -5.99
CA VAL A 12 -0.21 -10.90 -6.18
C VAL A 12 -0.55 -10.89 -7.67
N SER A 13 -1.06 -12.02 -8.15
CA SER A 13 -1.64 -12.16 -9.49
C SER A 13 -2.98 -12.88 -9.36
N MET A 14 -4.00 -12.41 -10.09
CA MET A 14 -5.36 -12.96 -10.04
C MET A 14 -5.97 -13.03 -11.43
N GLY A 15 -6.84 -14.01 -11.66
CA GLY A 15 -7.51 -14.23 -12.94
C GLY A 15 -8.45 -15.43 -12.90
N TRP A 16 -9.06 -15.74 -14.03
CA TRP A 16 -9.96 -16.89 -14.18
C TRP A 16 -9.20 -18.19 -14.46
N LYS A 17 -9.79 -19.31 -14.05
CA LYS A 17 -9.23 -20.63 -14.33
C LYS A 17 -9.20 -20.87 -15.85
N GLY A 18 -8.02 -21.16 -16.38
CA GLY A 18 -7.82 -21.38 -17.82
C GLY A 18 -7.37 -20.15 -18.61
N GLU A 19 -7.27 -18.99 -17.96
CA GLU A 19 -6.74 -17.76 -18.55
C GLU A 19 -5.40 -17.37 -17.91
N ALA A 20 -4.68 -16.46 -18.57
CA ALA A 20 -3.47 -15.88 -17.99
C ALA A 20 -3.82 -15.04 -16.75
N LEU A 21 -3.03 -15.19 -15.68
CA LEU A 21 -3.21 -14.39 -14.48
C LEU A 21 -2.77 -12.94 -14.73
N ILE A 22 -3.54 -12.00 -14.19
CA ILE A 22 -3.23 -10.57 -14.26
C ILE A 22 -2.43 -10.18 -13.02
N TYR A 23 -1.25 -9.61 -13.22
CA TYR A 23 -0.45 -9.07 -12.13
C TYR A 23 -1.17 -7.88 -11.47
N LYS A 24 -1.28 -7.92 -10.14
CA LYS A 24 -1.98 -6.89 -9.34
C LYS A 24 -1.07 -6.00 -8.53
N GLY A 25 0.20 -6.38 -8.35
CA GLY A 25 1.18 -5.56 -7.69
C GLY A 25 1.98 -6.30 -6.62
N LEU A 26 2.80 -5.53 -5.94
CA LEU A 26 3.61 -5.94 -4.81
C LEU A 26 3.03 -5.35 -3.53
N TYR A 27 2.85 -6.17 -2.51
CA TYR A 27 2.29 -5.80 -1.21
C TYR A 27 3.29 -6.15 -0.11
N ILE A 28 3.23 -5.45 1.02
CA ILE A 28 4.11 -5.64 2.16
C ILE A 28 3.27 -6.14 3.32
N VAL A 29 3.65 -7.26 3.93
CA VAL A 29 2.90 -7.86 5.05
C VAL A 29 2.94 -6.95 6.26
N ASP A 30 1.77 -6.54 6.73
CA ASP A 30 1.57 -5.70 7.91
C ASP A 30 1.28 -6.55 9.16
N GLU A 31 0.41 -7.54 9.02
CA GLU A 31 -0.09 -8.35 10.12
C GLU A 31 -0.34 -9.79 9.69
N ILE A 32 -0.16 -10.71 10.64
CA ILE A 32 -0.42 -12.14 10.47
C ILE A 32 -1.14 -12.61 11.73
N SER A 33 -2.38 -13.04 11.59
CA SER A 33 -3.12 -13.71 12.65
C SER A 33 -3.24 -15.21 12.35
N HIS A 34 -3.32 -16.01 13.42
CA HIS A 34 -3.57 -17.44 13.35
C HIS A 34 -4.65 -17.77 14.37
N GLU A 35 -5.75 -18.36 13.90
CA GLU A 35 -6.88 -18.76 14.71
C GLU A 35 -7.02 -20.28 14.71
N GLY A 36 -7.52 -20.84 15.81
CA GLY A 36 -7.73 -22.28 16.03
C GLY A 36 -9.00 -22.82 15.38
N PRO A 37 -9.45 -24.04 15.75
CA PRO A 37 -10.22 -24.92 14.88
C PRO A 37 -11.51 -24.30 14.27
N PRO A 38 -11.64 -24.31 12.92
CA PRO A 38 -10.64 -24.77 11.94
C PRO A 38 -9.48 -23.77 11.79
N ASP A 39 -8.25 -24.30 11.69
CA ASP A 39 -7.03 -23.48 11.60
C ASP A 39 -7.12 -22.48 10.45
N ARG A 40 -7.08 -21.18 10.78
CA ARG A 40 -7.19 -20.08 9.83
C ARG A 40 -6.00 -19.14 9.96
N LEU A 41 -5.43 -18.74 8.83
CA LEU A 41 -4.42 -17.70 8.74
C LEU A 41 -4.99 -16.50 8.00
N ASP A 42 -5.04 -15.33 8.65
CA ASP A 42 -5.31 -14.08 7.97
C ASP A 42 -4.01 -13.27 7.86
N ILE A 43 -3.68 -12.88 6.63
CA ILE A 43 -2.49 -12.09 6.32
C ILE A 43 -2.96 -10.78 5.70
N THR A 44 -2.72 -9.69 6.40
CA THR A 44 -3.01 -8.34 5.91
C THR A 44 -1.73 -7.74 5.33
N ALA A 45 -1.81 -7.21 4.11
CA ALA A 45 -0.68 -6.61 3.42
C ALA A 45 -1.09 -5.36 2.63
N SER A 46 -0.28 -4.31 2.72
CA SER A 46 -0.53 -3.01 2.09
C SER A 46 0.35 -2.78 0.86
N SER A 47 -0.14 -1.99 -0.09
CA SER A 47 0.60 -1.60 -1.29
C SER A 47 1.70 -0.54 -1.05
N ALA A 48 1.76 0.00 0.18
CA ALA A 48 2.74 0.98 0.61
C ALA A 48 3.39 0.55 1.93
N ASP A 49 4.66 0.92 2.14
CA ASP A 49 5.37 0.63 3.40
C ASP A 49 5.07 1.73 4.44
N PHE A 50 4.10 1.49 5.32
CA PHE A 50 3.75 2.45 6.37
C PHE A 50 4.73 2.45 7.56
N ARG A 51 5.74 1.58 7.59
CA ARG A 51 6.50 1.25 8.82
C ARG A 51 7.71 2.14 9.07
N ALA A 52 8.30 2.74 8.04
CA ALA A 52 9.60 3.39 8.15
C ALA A 52 9.53 4.90 8.50
N GLU A 53 8.56 5.65 7.96
CA GLU A 53 8.54 7.12 8.12
C GLU A 53 7.15 7.76 8.25
N PHE A 54 6.08 7.01 7.95
CA PHE A 54 4.71 7.54 7.96
C PHE A 54 4.16 7.80 9.38
N ASN A 55 4.83 7.26 10.39
CA ASN A 55 4.38 7.32 11.78
C ASN A 55 4.82 8.61 12.52
N VAL A 56 5.58 9.48 11.85
CA VAL A 56 5.97 10.78 12.42
C VAL A 56 4.84 11.78 12.15
N LYS A 57 4.16 12.22 13.21
CA LYS A 57 3.20 13.33 13.12
C LYS A 57 3.95 14.60 12.69
N ARG A 58 3.52 15.17 11.57
CA ARG A 58 4.07 16.41 11.00
C ARG A 58 2.92 17.32 10.61
N GLU A 59 3.08 18.59 10.92
CA GLU A 59 2.18 19.64 10.49
C GLU A 59 2.88 20.43 9.38
N VAL A 60 2.19 20.63 8.26
CA VAL A 60 2.67 21.43 7.13
C VAL A 60 1.45 22.19 6.63
N SER A 61 1.64 23.48 6.35
CA SER A 61 0.62 24.34 5.77
C SER A 61 0.93 24.59 4.30
N TRP A 62 -0.08 24.50 3.46
CA TRP A 62 -0.01 24.78 2.04
C TRP A 62 -0.99 25.89 1.71
N HIS A 63 -0.56 26.86 0.91
CA HIS A 63 -1.38 27.99 0.50
C HIS A 63 -1.18 28.22 -0.99
N ASP A 64 -2.28 28.45 -1.71
CA ASP A 64 -2.28 28.73 -3.15
C ASP A 64 -1.49 27.69 -3.98
N VAL A 65 -1.71 26.41 -3.69
CA VAL A 65 -1.12 25.28 -4.42
C VAL A 65 -2.18 24.24 -4.74
N THR A 66 -2.03 23.59 -5.89
CA THR A 66 -2.96 22.55 -6.34
C THR A 66 -2.82 21.24 -5.55
N VAL A 67 -3.87 20.43 -5.55
CA VAL A 67 -3.93 19.07 -5.01
C VAL A 67 -2.83 18.20 -5.62
N GLU A 68 -2.55 18.32 -6.92
CA GLU A 68 -1.44 17.60 -7.53
C GLU A 68 -0.12 17.89 -6.83
N ARG A 69 0.15 19.17 -6.58
CA ARG A 69 1.39 19.63 -5.93
C ARG A 69 1.51 19.09 -4.51
N VAL A 70 0.41 19.14 -3.75
CA VAL A 70 0.38 18.65 -2.37
C VAL A 70 0.57 17.13 -2.32
N VAL A 71 -0.21 16.38 -3.08
CA VAL A 71 -0.15 14.91 -3.10
C VAL A 71 1.20 14.41 -3.61
N SER A 72 1.75 15.05 -4.65
CA SER A 72 3.08 14.71 -5.18
C SER A 72 4.19 14.97 -4.16
N ALA A 73 4.14 16.09 -3.44
CA ALA A 73 5.12 16.40 -2.40
C ALA A 73 5.07 15.39 -1.25
N ILE A 74 3.88 14.95 -0.85
CA ILE A 74 3.69 13.91 0.18
C ILE A 74 4.19 12.56 -0.33
N ALA A 75 3.81 12.15 -1.54
CA ALA A 75 4.20 10.86 -2.10
C ALA A 75 5.71 10.77 -2.28
N HIS A 76 6.35 11.80 -2.85
CA HIS A 76 7.80 11.87 -3.04
C HIS A 76 8.55 11.70 -1.71
N ARG A 77 8.08 12.36 -0.64
CA ARG A 77 8.70 12.26 0.69
C ARG A 77 8.80 10.81 1.17
N TYR A 78 7.79 9.99 0.89
CA TYR A 78 7.74 8.61 1.34
C TYR A 78 8.16 7.59 0.26
N GLY A 79 8.73 8.05 -0.86
CA GLY A 79 9.11 7.19 -1.98
C GLY A 79 7.93 6.49 -2.65
N LEU A 80 6.73 7.05 -2.54
CA LEU A 80 5.49 6.52 -3.12
C LEU A 80 5.22 7.17 -4.49
N LYS A 81 4.48 6.47 -5.35
CA LYS A 81 3.98 7.02 -6.61
C LYS A 81 2.63 7.70 -6.36
N ALA A 82 2.55 9.01 -6.60
CA ALA A 82 1.29 9.75 -6.53
C ALA A 82 0.31 9.23 -7.59
N GLN A 83 -0.95 9.05 -7.22
CA GLN A 83 -2.05 8.72 -8.12
C GLN A 83 -3.21 9.66 -7.79
N ILE A 84 -3.58 10.49 -8.78
CA ILE A 84 -4.57 11.56 -8.65
C ILE A 84 -5.51 11.43 -9.85
N SER A 85 -6.81 11.57 -9.64
CA SER A 85 -7.76 11.61 -10.75
C SER A 85 -7.65 12.94 -11.49
N GLU A 86 -7.85 12.93 -12.81
CA GLU A 86 -7.74 14.14 -13.66
C GLU A 86 -8.61 15.29 -13.14
N MET A 87 -9.82 14.99 -12.66
CA MET A 87 -10.75 15.98 -12.11
C MET A 87 -10.23 16.73 -10.89
N LEU A 88 -9.21 16.20 -10.21
CA LEU A 88 -8.65 16.76 -8.98
C LEU A 88 -7.24 17.32 -9.18
N MET A 89 -6.64 17.28 -10.38
CA MET A 89 -5.24 17.72 -10.54
C MET A 89 -5.05 19.22 -10.30
N ASP A 90 -5.96 20.04 -10.82
CA ASP A 90 -5.84 21.51 -10.85
C ASP A 90 -6.66 22.23 -9.76
N ILE A 91 -7.37 21.49 -8.92
CA ILE A 91 -8.05 22.03 -7.73
C ILE A 91 -6.99 22.47 -6.72
#